data_AF-A0AA51L577-F1
#
_entry.id   AF-A0AA51L577-F1
#
_cell.length_a   1.000
_cell.length_b   1.000
_cell.length_c   1.000
_cell.angle_alpha   90.00
_cell.angle_beta   90.00
_cell.angle_gamma   90.00
#
_symmetry.space_group_name_H-M   'P 1'
#
loop_
_entity.id
_entity.type
_entity.pdbx_description
1 polymer ?
#
loop_
_entity_poly.entity_id
_entity_poly.type
_entity_poly.pdbx_seq_one_letter_code
_entity_poly.pdbx_strand_id
1 'polypeptide(L)' 'MARLSELVENRKAKLIERLIAQNVYKTSDHRHLYDVPLDRLESEYRLLKENGKKV' A
#
# COMPACT_ATOMS: atom_id res chain seq x y z
N MET A 1 -11.00 22.02 -9.46
CA MET A 1 -10.42 21.84 -8.10
C MET A 1 -10.19 20.34 -7.85
N ALA A 2 -9.20 19.71 -8.49
CA ALA A 2 -9.03 18.24 -8.46
C ALA A 2 -7.56 17.75 -8.54
N ARG A 3 -6.58 18.58 -8.15
CA ARG A 3 -5.15 18.22 -8.28
C ARG A 3 -4.60 17.39 -7.12
N LEU A 4 -5.17 17.51 -5.92
CA LEU A 4 -4.64 16.85 -4.73
C LEU A 4 -5.09 15.38 -4.64
N SER A 5 -6.34 15.09 -5.02
CA SER A 5 -6.88 13.71 -5.06
C SER A 5 -6.10 12.84 -6.03
N GLU A 6 -5.75 13.35 -7.20
CA GLU A 6 -5.05 12.62 -8.26
C GLU A 6 -3.61 12.25 -7.85
N LEU A 7 -2.92 13.11 -7.09
CA LEU A 7 -1.60 12.82 -6.54
C LEU A 7 -1.66 11.73 -5.45
N VAL A 8 -2.70 11.75 -4.63
CA VAL A 8 -2.93 10.75 -3.59
C VAL A 8 -3.27 9.39 -4.20
N GLU A 9 -4.13 9.36 -5.22
CA GLU A 9 -4.47 8.14 -5.96
C GLU A 9 -3.26 7.56 -6.69
N ASN A 10 -2.44 8.40 -7.35
CA ASN A 10 -1.20 7.95 -7.99
C ASN A 10 -0.20 7.37 -6.98
N ARG A 11 -0.09 7.97 -5.78
CA ARG A 11 0.73 7.40 -4.70
C ARG A 11 0.17 6.05 -4.23
N LYS A 12 -1.15 5.97 -4.06
CA LYS A 12 -1.84 4.73 -3.68
C LYS A 12 -1.58 3.61 -4.69
N ALA A 13 -1.78 3.89 -5.98
CA ALA A 13 -1.55 2.93 -7.06
C ALA A 13 -0.11 2.39 -7.05
N LYS A 14 0.90 3.28 -6.95
CA LYS A 14 2.31 2.87 -6.85
C LYS A 14 2.59 2.02 -5.61
N LEU A 15 1.94 2.29 -4.49
CA LEU A 15 2.10 1.50 -3.27
C LEU A 15 1.49 0.09 -3.44
N ILE A 16 0.30 0.01 -4.04
CA ILE A 16 -0.37 -1.24 -4.34
C ILE A 16 0.47 -2.10 -5.30
N GLU A 17 1.00 -1.52 -6.38
CA GLU A 17 1.88 -2.25 -7.30
C GLU A 17 3.11 -2.83 -6.60
N ARG A 18 3.73 -2.07 -5.70
CA ARG A 18 4.89 -2.55 -4.92
C ARG A 18 4.53 -3.68 -3.95
N LEU A 19 3.34 -3.65 -3.37
CA LEU A 19 2.84 -4.71 -2.49
C LEU A 19 2.52 -5.97 -3.32
N ILE A 20 1.86 -5.80 -4.46
CA ILE A 20 1.57 -6.90 -5.40
C ILE A 20 2.87 -7.55 -5.89
N ALA A 21 3.89 -6.76 -6.21
CA ALA A 21 5.21 -7.27 -6.60
C ALA A 21 5.91 -8.07 -5.49
N GLN A 22 5.55 -7.83 -4.23
CA GLN A 22 6.01 -8.61 -3.07
C GLN A 22 5.08 -9.79 -2.75
N ASN A 23 4.18 -10.16 -3.68
CA ASN A 23 3.20 -11.23 -3.50
C ASN A 23 2.15 -10.92 -2.41
N VAL A 24 1.98 -9.64 -2.07
CA VAL A 24 0.99 -9.16 -1.10
C VAL A 24 -0.19 -8.60 -1.86
N TYR A 25 -1.32 -9.31 -1.84
CA TYR A 25 -2.56 -8.91 -2.51
C TYR A 25 -3.65 -8.43 -1.56
N LYS A 26 -3.45 -8.66 -0.27
CA LYS A 26 -4.38 -8.33 0.80
C LYS A 26 -3.59 -7.82 2.00
N THR A 27 -4.20 -6.90 2.74
CA THR A 27 -3.68 -6.48 4.05
C THR A 27 -3.82 -7.60 5.05
N SER A 28 -3.16 -7.46 6.21
CA SER A 28 -3.25 -8.43 7.30
C SER A 28 -4.69 -8.68 7.76
N ASP A 29 -5.58 -7.71 7.56
CA ASP A 29 -7.01 -7.80 7.86
C ASP A 29 -7.85 -8.47 6.75
N HIS A 30 -7.23 -9.20 5.83
CA HIS A 30 -7.86 -9.83 4.66
C HIS A 30 -8.59 -8.86 3.69
N ARG A 31 -8.41 -7.55 3.83
CA ARG A 31 -9.00 -6.57 2.91
C ARG A 31 -8.15 -6.40 1.65
N HIS A 32 -8.82 -6.26 0.51
CA HIS A 32 -8.16 -5.97 -0.77
C HIS A 32 -7.44 -4.64 -0.73
N LEU A 33 -6.22 -4.58 -1.29
CA LEU A 33 -5.38 -3.38 -1.28
C LEU A 33 -6.08 -2.13 -1.86
N TYR A 34 -7.01 -2.31 -2.82
CA TYR A 34 -7.77 -1.21 -3.41
C TYR A 34 -8.85 -0.65 -2.47
N ASP A 35 -9.41 -1.49 -1.60
CA ASP A 35 -10.52 -1.15 -0.70
C ASP A 35 -10.04 -0.54 0.63
N VAL A 36 -8.74 -0.56 0.90
CA VAL A 36 -8.14 0.03 2.10
C VAL A 36 -7.68 1.47 1.82
N PRO A 37 -7.83 2.39 2.79
CA PRO A 37 -7.30 3.74 2.66
C PRO A 37 -5.75 3.77 2.62
N LEU A 38 -5.19 4.87 2.11
CA LEU A 38 -3.75 5.00 1.85
C LEU A 38 -2.89 4.90 3.12
N ASP A 39 -3.38 5.44 4.23
CA ASP A 39 -2.77 5.36 5.56
C ASP A 39 -2.54 3.91 6.03
N ARG A 40 -3.52 3.03 5.80
CA ARG A 40 -3.43 1.60 6.07
C ARG A 40 -2.42 0.93 5.15
N LEU A 41 -2.49 1.21 3.84
CA LEU A 41 -1.51 0.69 2.88
C LEU A 41 -0.08 1.09 3.24
N GLU A 42 0.14 2.35 3.63
CA GLU A 42 1.45 2.85 4.05
C GLU A 42 1.94 2.17 5.33
N SER A 43 1.03 1.91 6.28
CA SER A 43 1.34 1.20 7.52
C SER A 43 1.77 -0.25 7.24
N GLU A 44 1.01 -0.99 6.43
CA GLU A 44 1.34 -2.35 6.03
C GLU A 44 2.64 -2.41 5.24
N TYR A 45 2.84 -1.48 4.30
CA TYR A 45 4.08 -1.39 3.53
C TYR A 45 5.28 -1.10 4.43
N ARG A 46 5.13 -0.24 5.44
CA ARG A 46 6.19 0.04 6.43
C ARG A 46 6.52 -1.20 7.25
N LEU A 47 5.50 -1.90 7.77
CA LEU A 47 5.66 -3.15 8.51
C LEU A 47 6.36 -4.23 7.68
N LEU A 48 5.97 -4.39 6.41
CA LEU A 48 6.61 -5.33 5.48
C LEU A 48 8.07 -4.96 5.22
N LYS A 49 8.37 -3.68 5.01
CA LYS A 49 9.73 -3.19 4.79
C LYS A 49 10.62 -3.33 6.03
N GLU A 50 10.07 -3.15 7.22
CA GLU A 50 10.78 -3.36 8.49
C GLU A 50 11.02 -4.84 8.77
N ASN A 51 10.04 -5.71 8.48
CA ASN A 51 10.20 -7.16 8.61
C ASN A 51 11.14 -7.75 7.54
N GLY A 52 11.23 -7.15 6.35
CA GLY A 52 12.15 -7.53 5.28
C GLY A 52 13.62 -7.13 5.53
N LYS A 53 13.91 -6.36 6.59
CA LYS A 53 15.29 -5.97 6.98
C LYS A 53 15.98 -6.96 7.92
N LYS A 54 15.38 -8.12 8.21
CA LYS A 54 16.08 -9.24 8.84
C LYS A 54 16.76 -10.11 7.79
N VAL A 55 17.87 -9.64 7.25
CA VAL A 55 18.95 -10.45 6.66
C VAL A 55 20.26 -9.66 6.76
#